data_AF-A0A132GSD1-F1
#
_entry.id   AF-A0A132GSD1-F1
#
_cell.length_a   1.000
_cell.length_b   1.000
_cell.length_c   1.000
_cell.angle_alpha   90.00
_cell.angle_beta   90.00
_cell.angle_gamma   90.00
#
_symmetry.space_group_name_H-M   'P 1'
#
loop_
_entity.id
_entity.type
_entity.pdbx_description
1 polymer ?
#
loop_
_entity_poly.entity_id
_entity_poly.type
_entity_poly.pdbx_seq_one_letter_code
_entity_poly.pdbx_strand_id
1 'polypeptide(L)'
;MSIEIESQVILWEFDTSDLFVYLLNLINLCNSRQELVRVLKYHSRRPEFERNFIWGFGARHFWLKQRNPSNGKPVEERLLLVILNEKEL
;
A
#
# COMPACT_ATOMS: atom_id res chain seq x y z
N MET A 1 -0.56 -14.60 3.56
CA MET A 1 0.20 -13.33 3.64
C MET A 1 0.07 -12.80 5.06
N SER A 2 1.03 -12.02 5.55
CA SER A 2 0.89 -11.26 6.80
C SER A 2 1.00 -9.77 6.49
N ILE A 3 0.21 -8.94 7.19
CA ILE A 3 0.18 -7.49 7.02
C ILE A 3 0.71 -6.86 8.31
N GLU A 4 1.67 -5.95 8.17
CA GLU A 4 2.26 -5.19 9.26
C GLU A 4 2.15 -3.69 8.96
N ILE A 5 1.55 -2.94 9.88
CA ILE A 5 1.52 -1.48 9.86
C ILE A 5 2.76 -1.02 10.61
N GLU A 6 3.77 -0.53 9.86
CA GLU A 6 5.09 -0.21 10.39
C GLU A 6 5.21 1.23 10.90
N SER A 7 4.31 2.12 10.48
CA SER A 7 4.30 3.52 10.93
C SER A 7 2.88 4.08 11.08
N GLN A 8 2.79 5.29 11.65
CA GLN A 8 1.56 6.06 11.68
C GLN A 8 1.14 6.54 10.28
N VAL A 9 -0.18 6.69 10.08
CA VAL A 9 -0.74 7.37 8.91
C VAL A 9 -0.79 8.88 9.19
N ILE A 10 -0.07 9.66 8.40
CA ILE A 10 -0.09 11.13 8.47
C ILE A 10 -1.30 11.65 7.69
N LEU A 11 -2.18 12.39 8.36
CA LEU A 11 -3.43 12.89 7.80
C LEU A 11 -3.25 14.25 7.12
N TRP A 12 -2.48 14.29 6.03
CA TRP A 12 -2.28 15.55 5.27
C TRP A 12 -3.52 15.96 4.46
N GLU A 13 -4.18 15.00 3.83
CA GLU A 13 -5.41 15.20 3.06
C GLU A 13 -6.58 14.54 3.79
N PHE A 14 -7.79 15.12 3.65
CA PHE A 14 -8.99 14.65 4.35
C PHE A 14 -9.38 13.20 4.03
N ASP A 15 -8.99 12.69 2.86
CA ASP A 15 -9.29 11.34 2.38
C ASP A 15 -8.22 10.29 2.71
N THR A 16 -7.10 10.69 3.32
CA THR A 16 -5.94 9.81 3.52
C THR A 16 -6.28 8.58 4.37
N SER A 17 -7.04 8.77 5.46
CA SER A 17 -7.45 7.68 6.35
C SER A 17 -8.38 6.70 5.66
N ASP A 18 -9.36 7.21 4.92
CA ASP A 18 -10.36 6.40 4.23
C ASP A 18 -9.70 5.57 3.14
N LEU A 19 -8.80 6.18 2.38
CA LEU A 19 -8.04 5.50 1.34
C LEU A 19 -7.10 4.44 1.93
N PHE A 20 -6.49 4.70 3.08
CA PHE A 20 -5.65 3.71 3.76
C PHE A 20 -6.45 2.49 4.25
N VAL A 21 -7.59 2.71 4.92
CA VAL A 21 -8.48 1.62 5.36
C VAL A 21 -9.00 0.83 4.16
N TYR A 22 -9.35 1.51 3.07
CA TYR A 22 -9.75 0.88 1.83
C TYR A 22 -8.66 -0.04 1.27
N LEU A 23 -7.40 0.41 1.26
CA LEU A 23 -6.27 -0.40 0.81
C LEU A 23 -5.98 -1.58 1.72
N LEU A 24 -6.01 -1.38 3.03
CA LEU A 24 -5.85 -2.47 4.00
C LEU A 24 -6.89 -3.58 3.75
N ASN A 25 -8.16 -3.20 3.55
CA ASN A 25 -9.23 -4.15 3.25
C ASN A 25 -8.99 -4.88 1.92
N LEU A 26 -8.60 -4.16 0.86
CA LEU A 26 -8.29 -4.78 -0.43
C LEU A 26 -7.13 -5.78 -0.34
N ILE A 27 -6.05 -5.41 0.35
CA ILE A 27 -4.88 -6.27 0.54
C ILE A 27 -5.27 -7.51 1.35
N ASN A 28 -6.05 -7.34 2.41
CA ASN A 28 -6.48 -8.43 3.29
C ASN A 28 -7.42 -9.43 2.62
N LEU A 29 -8.14 -9.02 1.58
CA LEU A 29 -8.99 -9.92 0.77
C LEU A 29 -8.20 -10.74 -0.25
N CYS A 30 -6.96 -10.35 -0.55
CA CYS A 30 -6.12 -11.10 -1.47
C CYS A 30 -5.60 -12.37 -0.78
N ASN A 31 -5.56 -13.48 -1.52
CA ASN A 31 -4.99 -14.75 -1.04
C ASN A 31 -3.63 -15.07 -1.67
N SER A 32 -3.30 -14.38 -2.77
CA SER A 32 -2.08 -14.61 -3.55
C SER A 32 -1.35 -13.34 -3.96
N ARG A 33 -0.06 -13.49 -4.34
CA ARG A 33 0.71 -12.38 -4.93
C ARG A 33 0.08 -11.90 -6.23
N GLN A 34 -0.39 -12.83 -7.06
CA GLN A 34 -0.97 -12.55 -8.37
C GLN A 34 -2.26 -11.75 -8.23
N GLU A 35 -3.10 -12.10 -7.25
CA GLU A 35 -4.32 -11.36 -6.91
C GLU A 35 -3.99 -9.97 -6.36
N LEU A 36 -3.05 -9.87 -5.41
CA LEU A 36 -2.60 -8.59 -4.86
C LEU A 36 -2.09 -7.65 -5.95
N VAL A 37 -1.25 -8.13 -6.87
CA VAL A 37 -0.76 -7.35 -8.01
C VAL A 37 -1.92 -6.88 -8.90
N ARG A 38 -2.90 -7.73 -9.17
CA ARG A 38 -4.06 -7.41 -10.02
C ARG A 38 -4.92 -6.32 -9.38
N VAL A 39 -5.28 -6.48 -8.11
CA VAL A 39 -6.09 -5.53 -7.35
C VAL A 39 -5.37 -4.19 -7.26
N LEU A 40 -4.09 -4.17 -6.86
CA LEU A 40 -3.31 -2.93 -6.77
C LEU A 40 -3.22 -2.20 -8.12
N LYS A 41 -2.92 -2.90 -9.23
CA LYS A 41 -2.86 -2.29 -10.57
C LYS A 41 -4.18 -1.66 -11.02
N TYR A 42 -5.31 -2.21 -10.59
CA TYR A 42 -6.62 -1.67 -10.93
C TYR A 42 -6.93 -0.43 -10.08
N HIS A 43 -6.73 -0.52 -8.76
CA HIS A 43 -7.10 0.54 -7.82
C HIS A 43 -6.10 1.69 -7.76
N SER A 44 -4.82 1.47 -8.08
CA SER A 44 -3.79 2.52 -8.10
C SER A 44 -3.97 3.54 -9.22
N ARG A 45 -4.96 3.35 -10.11
CA ARG A 45 -5.34 4.32 -11.16
C ARG A 45 -6.10 5.53 -10.60
N ARG A 46 -6.54 5.45 -9.35
CA ARG A 46 -7.21 6.55 -8.65
C ARG A 46 -6.20 7.69 -8.39
N PRO A 47 -6.51 8.95 -8.77
CA PRO A 47 -5.60 10.07 -8.54
C PRO A 47 -5.22 10.27 -7.07
N GLU A 48 -6.14 9.97 -6.15
CA GLU A 48 -5.90 10.09 -4.71
C GLU A 48 -4.85 9.08 -4.25
N PHE A 49 -4.81 7.90 -4.87
CA PHE A 49 -3.83 6.87 -4.56
C PHE A 49 -2.43 7.29 -4.97
N GLU A 50 -2.25 7.75 -6.21
CA GLU A 50 -0.93 8.17 -6.72
C GLU A 50 -0.38 9.38 -5.97
N ARG A 51 -1.28 10.28 -5.55
CA ARG A 51 -0.95 11.47 -4.75
C ARG A 51 -0.48 11.10 -3.34
N ASN A 52 -1.21 10.21 -2.65
CA ASN A 52 -1.00 9.92 -1.23
C ASN A 52 0.03 8.81 -0.99
N PHE A 53 0.25 7.90 -1.94
CA PHE A 53 1.02 6.69 -1.71
C PHE A 53 2.01 6.36 -2.83
N ILE A 54 3.11 5.71 -2.44
CA ILE A 54 4.03 5.01 -3.34
C ILE A 54 4.25 3.61 -2.81
N TRP A 55 4.43 2.65 -3.71
CA TRP A 55 4.53 1.25 -3.35
C TRP A 55 5.41 0.48 -4.31
N GLY A 56 5.74 -0.74 -3.92
CA GLY A 56 6.48 -1.66 -4.76
C GLY A 56 6.50 -3.07 -4.20
N PHE A 57 7.18 -3.95 -4.92
CA PHE A 57 7.39 -5.33 -4.54
C PHE A 57 8.88 -5.62 -4.40
N GLY A 58 9.26 -6.27 -3.30
CA GLY A 58 10.51 -6.99 -3.19
C GLY A 58 10.37 -8.43 -3.70
N ALA A 59 11.37 -9.25 -3.41
CA ALA A 59 11.33 -10.68 -3.77
C ALA A 59 10.15 -11.41 -3.12
N ARG A 60 9.88 -11.12 -1.84
CA ARG A 60 8.88 -11.84 -1.01
C ARG A 60 7.97 -10.92 -0.19
N HIS A 61 7.93 -9.63 -0.51
CA HIS A 61 7.08 -8.70 0.20
C HIS A 61 6.55 -7.61 -0.74
N PHE A 62 5.42 -7.03 -0.35
CA PHE A 62 4.92 -5.75 -0.85
C PHE A 62 5.19 -4.68 0.22
N TRP A 63 5.52 -3.47 -0.20
CA TRP A 63 5.70 -2.33 0.70
C TRP A 63 4.91 -1.12 0.21
N LEU A 64 4.44 -0.30 1.15
CA LEU A 64 3.73 0.97 0.93
C LEU A 64 4.38 2.07 1.76
N LYS A 65 4.59 3.24 1.17
CA LYS A 65 4.96 4.49 1.86
C LYS A 65 3.96 5.59 1.53
N GLN A 66 3.80 6.54 2.44
CA GLN A 66 3.10 7.78 2.13
C GLN A 66 3.97 8.70 1.26
N ARG A 67 3.33 9.51 0.43
CA ARG A 67 3.95 10.64 -0.28
C ARG A 67 3.46 11.93 0.35
N ASN A 68 4.38 12.88 0.50
CA ASN A 68 4.02 14.24 0.89
C ASN A 68 3.30 14.92 -0.28
N PRO A 69 2.04 15.35 -0.13
CA PRO A 69 1.26 15.91 -1.23
C PRO A 69 1.81 17.26 -1.72
N SER A 70 2.56 17.98 -0.88
CA SER A 70 3.14 19.29 -1.26
C SER A 70 4.36 19.18 -2.18
N ASN A 71 5.13 18.10 -2.09
CA ASN A 71 6.38 17.95 -2.86
C ASN A 71 6.54 16.59 -3.58
N GLY A 72 5.56 15.70 -3.43
CA GLY A 72 5.51 14.37 -4.06
C GLY A 72 6.56 13.38 -3.57
N LYS A 73 7.39 13.73 -2.58
CA LYS A 73 8.45 12.86 -2.07
C LYS A 73 7.87 11.83 -1.09
N PRO A 74 8.41 10.59 -1.09
CA PRO A 74 8.04 9.61 -0.08
C PRO A 74 8.47 10.06 1.32
N VAL A 75 7.67 9.71 2.31
CA VAL A 75 8.10 9.68 3.71
C VAL A 75 9.19 8.62 3.86
N GLU A 76 10.15 8.87 4.76
CA GLU A 76 11.28 7.96 4.98
C GLU A 76 10.81 6.58 5.46
N GLU A 77 9.91 6.58 6.45
CA GLU A 77 9.33 5.36 7.02
C GLU A 77 8.41 4.62 6.06
N ARG A 78 8.41 3.29 6.18
CA ARG A 78 7.38 2.46 5.53
C ARG A 78 6.11 2.52 6.35
N LEU A 79 4.99 2.66 5.67
CA LEU A 79 3.67 2.63 6.28
C LEU A 79 3.17 1.19 6.43
N LEU A 80 3.35 0.38 5.39
CA LEU A 80 2.85 -0.99 5.35
C LEU A 80 3.89 -1.93 4.77
N LEU A 81 4.02 -3.10 5.39
CA LEU A 81 4.74 -4.25 4.85
C LEU A 81 3.78 -5.44 4.78
N VAL A 82 3.78 -6.13 3.64
CA VAL A 82 3.00 -7.35 3.45
C VAL A 82 3.95 -8.47 3.07
N ILE A 83 4.09 -9.47 3.93
CA ILE A 83 4.91 -10.65 3.65
C ILE A 83 4.11 -11.65 2.83
N LEU A 84 4.69 -12.06 1.70
CA LEU A 84 4.10 -13.00 0.76
C LEU A 84 4.60 -14.41 1.11
N ASN A 85 3.69 -15.36 1.26
CA ASN A 85 4.04 -16.73 1.62
C ASN A 85 4.56 -17.49 0.38
N GLU A 86 5.53 -18.39 0.56
CA GLU A 86 6.21 -19.11 -0.52
C GLU A 86 5.33 -20.09 -1.32
N LYS A 87 4.13 -20.43 -0.83
CA LYS A 87 3.30 -21.50 -1.42
C LYS A 87 2.75 -21.21 -2.83
N GLU A 88 3.06 -20.04 -3.42
CA GLU A 88 2.47 -19.59 -4.70
C GLU A 88 3.46 -18.82 -5.61
N LEU A 89 4.77 -19.03 -5.42
CA LEU A 89 5.81 -18.60 -6.36
C LEU A 89 6.09 -19.68 -7.41
#